data_AF-A0A7X6J6X2-F1
#
_entry.id   AF-A0A7X6J6X2-F1
#
_cell.length_a   1.000
_cell.length_b   1.000
_cell.length_c   1.000
_cell.angle_alpha   90.00
_cell.angle_beta   90.00
_cell.angle_gamma   90.00
#
_symmetry.space_group_name_H-M   'P 1'
#
loop_
_entity.id
_entity.type
_entity.pdbx_description
1 polymer ?
#
loop_
_entity_poly.entity_id
_entity_poly.type
_entity_poly.pdbx_seq_one_letter_code
_entity_poly.pdbx_strand_id
1 'polypeptide(L)'
;MRKITLLALAAAACFAAVAPAEARDGCGIGFHRGPYGACRPNRGPVVVVPAGPRYGAFYPGRGYWDGRRYWMHRERWHGGWRYR
;
A
#
# COMPACT_ATOMS: atom_id res chain seq x y z
N MET A 1 -5.25 -52.93 5.21
CA MET A 1 -5.68 -51.97 6.26
C MET A 1 -4.47 -51.25 6.87
N ARG A 2 -3.67 -51.89 7.72
CA ARG A 2 -2.55 -51.27 8.47
C ARG A 2 -1.52 -50.49 7.63
N LYS A 3 -1.18 -50.98 6.43
CA LYS A 3 -0.25 -50.29 5.51
C LYS A 3 -0.81 -48.97 4.97
N ILE A 4 -2.11 -48.94 4.68
CA ILE A 4 -2.80 -47.74 4.17
C ILE A 4 -2.89 -46.69 5.27
N THR A 5 -3.17 -47.10 6.51
CA THR A 5 -3.19 -46.21 7.67
C THR A 5 -1.81 -45.60 7.95
N LEU A 6 -0.75 -46.40 7.85
CA LEU A 6 0.63 -45.91 7.99
C LEU A 6 1.01 -44.90 6.89
N LEU A 7 0.62 -45.18 5.64
CA LEU A 7 0.81 -44.26 4.52
C LEU A 7 0.06 -42.93 4.73
N ALA A 8 -1.18 -42.98 5.20
CA ALA A 8 -1.98 -41.80 5.47
C ALA A 8 -1.37 -40.94 6.60
N LEU A 9 -0.89 -41.57 7.67
CA LEU A 9 -0.21 -40.88 8.78
C LEU A 9 1.12 -40.25 8.33
N ALA A 10 1.90 -40.95 7.51
CA ALA A 10 3.14 -40.42 6.96
C ALA A 10 2.88 -39.20 6.06
N ALA A 11 1.87 -39.27 5.20
CA ALA A 11 1.47 -38.14 4.36
C ALA A 11 1.02 -36.94 5.20
N ALA A 12 0.18 -37.15 6.22
CA ALA A 12 -0.27 -36.09 7.13
C ALA A 12 0.91 -35.41 7.87
N ALA A 13 1.90 -36.20 8.31
CA ALA A 13 3.11 -35.68 8.95
C ALA A 13 3.95 -34.82 7.99
N CYS A 14 4.07 -35.23 6.72
CA CYS A 14 4.75 -34.43 5.70
C CYS A 14 4.06 -33.08 5.48
N PHE A 15 2.73 -33.05 5.37
CA PHE A 15 1.99 -31.78 5.20
C PHE A 15 2.07 -30.87 6.43
N ALA A 16 2.08 -31.45 7.64
CA ALA A 16 2.24 -30.69 8.88
C ALA A 16 3.60 -29.97 8.98
N ALA A 17 4.66 -30.54 8.38
CA ALA A 17 6.00 -29.94 8.40
C ALA A 17 6.16 -28.71 7.49
N VAL A 18 5.26 -28.50 6.52
CA VAL A 18 5.38 -27.42 5.51
C VAL A 18 4.59 -26.16 5.91
N ALA A 19 3.73 -26.23 6.92
CA ALA A 19 2.60 -25.31 7.04
C ALA A 19 2.86 -23.86 7.54
N PRO A 20 3.84 -23.50 8.41
CA PRO A 20 3.91 -22.12 8.90
C PRO A 20 5.10 -21.29 8.39
N ALA A 21 6.05 -21.86 7.65
CA ALA A 21 7.24 -21.13 7.20
C ALA A 21 6.96 -20.19 6.01
N GLU A 22 6.01 -20.58 5.14
CA GLU A 22 5.71 -19.90 3.87
C GLU A 22 4.89 -18.61 4.03
N ALA A 23 4.14 -18.43 5.11
CA ALA A 23 3.28 -17.24 5.26
C ALA A 23 4.03 -15.96 5.71
N ARG A 24 5.32 -16.07 6.07
CA ARG A 24 6.11 -14.96 6.62
C ARG A 24 7.49 -14.82 5.98
N ASP A 25 7.72 -15.51 4.86
CA ASP A 25 9.05 -15.67 4.24
C ASP A 25 10.13 -16.10 5.27
N GLY A 26 9.74 -16.81 6.34
CA GLY A 26 10.62 -17.17 7.46
C GLY A 26 11.02 -16.06 8.44
N CYS A 27 10.51 -14.83 8.33
CA CYS A 27 11.00 -13.68 9.13
C CYS A 27 10.34 -13.45 10.50
N GLY A 28 9.26 -14.18 10.83
CA GLY A 28 8.55 -14.02 12.10
C GLY A 28 7.51 -12.88 12.11
N ILE A 29 6.79 -12.71 13.22
CA ILE A 29 5.71 -11.71 13.33
C ILE A 29 6.28 -10.28 13.35
N GLY A 30 5.73 -9.38 12.53
CA GLY A 30 6.18 -7.99 12.45
C GLY A 30 7.38 -7.75 11.52
N PHE A 31 7.80 -8.77 10.76
CA PHE A 31 8.89 -8.68 9.79
C PHE A 31 8.47 -9.24 8.44
N HIS A 32 9.15 -8.80 7.37
CA HIS A 32 9.02 -9.31 6.01
C HIS A 32 10.42 -9.57 5.43
N ARG A 33 10.52 -10.48 4.45
CA ARG A 33 11.78 -10.72 3.72
C ARG A 33 12.00 -9.62 2.70
N GLY A 34 13.14 -8.94 2.81
CA GLY A 34 13.54 -7.93 1.84
C GLY A 34 14.05 -8.54 0.54
N PRO A 35 14.25 -7.72 -0.52
CA PRO A 35 14.68 -8.20 -1.84
C PRO A 35 16.02 -8.96 -1.83
N TYR A 36 16.89 -8.68 -0.86
CA TYR A 36 18.18 -9.35 -0.68
C TYR A 36 18.13 -10.50 0.34
N GLY A 37 16.94 -10.99 0.70
CA GLY A 37 16.76 -12.11 1.62
C GLY A 37 16.85 -11.77 3.11
N ALA A 38 17.29 -10.57 3.48
CA ALA A 38 17.34 -10.13 4.87
C ALA A 38 15.94 -9.80 5.42
N CYS A 39 15.65 -10.21 6.65
CA CYS A 39 14.43 -9.83 7.35
C CYS A 39 14.45 -8.35 7.73
N ARG A 40 13.36 -7.64 7.44
CA ARG A 40 13.17 -6.22 7.71
C ARG A 40 11.92 -6.01 8.57
N PRO A 41 11.95 -5.08 9.55
CA PRO A 41 10.74 -4.71 10.28
C PRO A 41 9.66 -4.23 9.31
N ASN A 42 8.42 -4.67 9.53
CA ASN A 42 7.27 -4.10 8.86
C ASN A 42 7.21 -2.61 9.20
N ARG A 43 7.19 -1.76 8.18
CA ARG A 43 6.95 -0.34 8.40
C ARG A 43 5.51 -0.17 8.85
N GLY A 44 5.28 0.84 9.69
CA GLY A 44 3.92 1.22 10.08
C GLY A 44 3.05 1.52 8.85
N PRO A 45 1.73 1.59 9.02
CA PRO A 45 0.81 1.86 7.92
C PRO A 45 1.27 3.09 7.12
N VAL A 46 1.56 2.91 5.84
CA VAL A 46 1.75 4.04 4.93
C VAL A 46 0.36 4.57 4.62
N VAL A 47 -0.05 5.62 5.34
CA VAL A 47 -1.29 6.31 5.03
C VAL A 47 -1.06 7.11 3.75
N VAL A 48 -1.50 6.57 2.62
CA VAL A 48 -1.57 7.32 1.37
C VAL A 48 -2.79 8.24 1.46
N VAL A 49 -2.58 9.43 1.99
CA VAL A 49 -3.61 10.48 1.96
C VAL A 49 -3.74 10.93 0.50
N PRO A 50 -4.97 11.02 -0.05
CA PRO A 50 -5.16 11.68 -1.33
C PRO A 50 -4.48 13.04 -1.28
N ALA A 51 -3.62 13.33 -2.25
CA ALA A 51 -2.98 14.64 -2.34
C ALA A 51 -4.09 15.70 -2.35
N GLY A 52 -4.07 16.58 -1.35
CA GLY A 52 -5.04 17.66 -1.24
C GLY A 52 -4.99 18.61 -2.45
N PRO A 53 -5.98 19.52 -2.59
CA PRO A 53 -6.01 20.47 -3.69
C PRO A 53 -4.72 21.31 -3.77
N ARG A 54 -4.13 21.41 -4.96
CA ARG A 54 -2.88 22.15 -5.20
C ARG A 54 -3.18 23.59 -5.58
N TYR A 55 -2.50 24.54 -4.94
CA TYR A 55 -2.63 25.97 -5.27
C TYR A 55 -2.35 26.20 -6.76
N GLY A 56 -3.25 26.88 -7.46
CA GLY A 56 -3.14 27.17 -8.89
C GLY A 56 -3.41 25.99 -9.83
N ALA A 57 -3.74 24.79 -9.33
CA ALA A 57 -4.15 23.69 -10.20
C ALA A 57 -5.62 23.82 -10.61
N PHE A 58 -5.91 23.56 -11.88
CA PHE A 58 -7.26 23.52 -12.41
C PHE A 58 -7.92 22.17 -12.13
N TYR A 59 -9.10 22.19 -11.52
CA TYR A 59 -9.92 21.01 -11.29
C TYR A 59 -11.19 21.11 -12.15
N PRO A 60 -11.41 20.17 -13.09
CA PRO A 60 -12.61 20.15 -13.91
C PRO A 60 -13.89 20.23 -13.06
N GLY A 61 -14.78 21.16 -13.41
CA GLY A 61 -16.02 21.42 -12.68
C GLY A 61 -15.89 22.22 -11.38
N ARG A 62 -14.67 22.63 -10.99
CA ARG A 62 -14.43 23.46 -9.77
C ARG A 62 -13.62 24.72 -10.05
N GLY A 63 -12.65 24.66 -10.95
CA GLY A 63 -11.72 25.76 -11.24
C GLY A 63 -10.40 25.67 -10.48
N TYR A 64 -9.71 26.81 -10.33
CA TYR A 64 -8.41 26.93 -9.69
C TYR A 64 -8.50 26.98 -8.16
N TRP A 65 -7.67 26.22 -7.46
CA TRP A 65 -7.59 26.29 -6.00
C TRP A 65 -6.64 27.39 -5.52
N ASP A 66 -7.02 28.16 -4.50
CA ASP A 66 -6.18 29.22 -3.90
C ASP A 66 -5.73 28.96 -2.45
N GLY A 67 -5.93 27.74 -1.94
CA GLY A 67 -5.66 27.40 -0.55
C GLY A 67 -6.88 27.53 0.38
N ARG A 68 -7.95 28.20 -0.05
CA ARG A 68 -9.19 28.36 0.74
C ARG A 68 -10.45 27.99 -0.04
N ARG A 69 -10.53 28.33 -1.33
CA ARG A 69 -11.68 28.04 -2.19
C ARG A 69 -11.27 27.82 -3.65
N TYR A 70 -12.23 27.37 -4.45
CA TYR A 70 -12.08 27.23 -5.88
C TYR A 70 -12.58 28.48 -6.62
N TRP A 71 -11.84 28.87 -7.66
CA TRP A 71 -12.13 30.01 -8.53
C TRP A 71 -12.22 29.56 -9.98
N MET A 72 -13.38 29.75 -10.61
CA MET A 72 -13.56 29.44 -12.03
C MET A 72 -12.66 30.33 -12.90
N HIS A 73 -11.82 29.74 -13.77
CA HIS A 73 -11.15 30.39 -14.91
C HIS A 73 -10.55 31.79 -14.62
N ARG A 74 -9.77 31.91 -13.55
CA ARG A 74 -9.43 33.22 -12.96
C ARG A 74 -8.46 34.05 -13.81
N GLU A 75 -8.68 35.35 -13.95
CA GLU A 75 -7.72 36.33 -14.49
C GLU A 75 -7.93 37.76 -13.95
N ARG A 76 -6.84 38.49 -13.75
CA ARG A 76 -6.70 39.94 -13.50
C ARG A 76 -5.23 40.40 -13.56
N TRP A 77 -4.70 40.34 -14.75
CA TRP A 77 -3.38 40.86 -15.09
C TRP A 77 -3.41 42.41 -14.99
N HIS A 78 -2.31 43.09 -14.63
CA HIS A 78 -2.27 44.51 -14.18
C HIS A 78 -2.93 44.78 -12.80
N GLY A 79 -2.33 44.25 -11.74
CA GLY A 79 -2.76 44.46 -10.35
C GLY A 79 -3.09 43.17 -9.59
N GLY A 80 -2.95 42.00 -10.24
CA GLY A 80 -3.26 40.67 -9.70
C GLY A 80 -4.73 40.33 -9.94
N TRP A 81 -5.20 39.16 -10.35
CA TRP A 81 -4.76 37.77 -10.39
C TRP A 81 -4.44 37.25 -11.80
N ARG A 82 -4.16 35.96 -12.01
CA ARG A 82 -4.57 35.20 -13.22
C ARG A 82 -4.02 33.80 -13.15
N TYR A 83 -4.85 32.87 -13.56
CA TYR A 83 -4.62 31.44 -13.56
C TYR A 83 -5.12 30.94 -14.91
N ARG A 84 -4.14 30.53 -15.70
CA ARG A 84 -4.26 29.73 -16.90
C ARG A 84 -3.63 28.38 -16.64
#